data_AF-A0A965FX25-F1
#
_entry.id   AF-A0A965FX25-F1
#
_cell.length_a   1.000
_cell.length_b   1.000
_cell.length_c   1.000
_cell.angle_alpha   90.00
_cell.angle_beta   90.00
_cell.angle_gamma   90.00
#
_symmetry.space_group_name_H-M   'P 1'
#
loop_
_entity.id
_entity.type
_entity.pdbx_description
1 polymer ?
#
loop_
_entity_poly.entity_id
_entity_poly.type
_entity_poly.pdbx_seq_one_letter_code
_entity_poly.pdbx_strand_id
1 'polypeptide(L)'
;MIPLILLPGMMCDARLFGPQLDVLSATRAVHVLPITQHDSVEALASQVLAAAPERFALGGLSMGGIVAMEVVRQAPDRVAGLALMDTNPLAEAQAVKDMRGPQIQAVQNGKLQRVMQDDLKPNYTNDGPNRRAILDLCLDMAMDLGADVFVRQSHALMTR
;
A
#
# COMPACT_ATOMS: atom_id res chain seq x y z
N MET A 1 12.97 20.88 8.65
CA MET A 1 12.76 20.26 7.34
C MET A 1 11.43 19.53 7.38
N ILE A 2 10.66 19.47 6.28
CA ILE A 2 9.37 18.77 6.25
C ILE A 2 9.61 17.24 6.31
N PRO A 3 9.04 16.51 7.29
CA PRO A 3 9.08 15.05 7.34
C PRO A 3 8.38 14.42 6.14
N LEU A 4 8.86 13.26 5.68
CA LEU A 4 8.23 12.48 4.61
C LEU A 4 7.52 11.26 5.20
N ILE A 5 6.26 11.06 4.80
CA ILE A 5 5.52 9.82 5.03
C ILE A 5 5.43 9.05 3.71
N LEU A 6 5.75 7.76 3.74
CA LEU A 6 5.59 6.83 2.64
C LEU A 6 4.56 5.77 3.00
N LEU A 7 3.60 5.54 2.10
CA LEU A 7 2.55 4.53 2.25
C LEU A 7 2.76 3.40 1.25
N PRO A 8 2.92 2.14 1.72
CA PRO A 8 3.19 1.01 0.85
C PRO A 8 1.96 0.58 0.04
N GLY A 9 2.19 -0.25 -0.98
CA GLY A 9 1.11 -0.90 -1.73
C GLY A 9 0.40 -2.00 -0.93
N MET A 10 -0.63 -2.58 -1.53
CA MET A 10 -1.33 -3.74 -0.97
C MET A 10 -0.32 -4.88 -0.71
N MET A 11 -0.45 -5.54 0.43
CA MET A 11 0.44 -6.63 0.90
C MET A 11 1.94 -6.30 0.91
N CYS A 12 2.30 -5.02 1.02
CA CYS A 12 3.68 -4.56 1.19
C CYS A 12 3.86 -3.88 2.56
N ASP A 13 5.10 -3.84 3.06
CA ASP A 13 5.49 -3.12 4.27
C ASP A 13 6.67 -2.17 4.03
N ALA A 14 7.33 -1.74 5.10
CA ALA A 14 8.46 -0.81 5.04
C ALA A 14 9.63 -1.25 4.16
N ARG A 15 9.83 -2.57 3.97
CA ARG A 15 10.90 -3.10 3.13
C ARG A 15 10.79 -2.63 1.68
N LEU A 16 9.58 -2.33 1.20
CA LEU A 16 9.33 -1.77 -0.14
C LEU A 16 10.14 -0.49 -0.40
N PHE A 17 10.35 0.33 0.62
CA PHE A 17 11.01 1.63 0.51
C PHE A 17 12.47 1.62 1.00
N GLY A 18 13.08 0.45 1.20
CA GLY A 18 14.47 0.31 1.68
C GLY A 18 15.45 1.27 0.98
N PRO A 19 15.54 1.25 -0.37
CA PRO A 19 16.43 2.14 -1.10
C PRO A 19 16.14 3.63 -0.89
N GLN A 20 14.86 4.02 -0.77
CA GLN A 20 14.48 5.42 -0.49
C GLN A 20 14.81 5.81 0.94
N LEU A 21 14.65 4.90 1.91
CA LEU A 21 15.01 5.13 3.30
C LEU A 21 16.51 5.37 3.45
N ASP A 22 17.34 4.57 2.78
CA ASP A 22 18.81 4.69 2.84
C ASP A 22 19.31 6.06 2.39
N VAL A 23 18.68 6.65 1.37
CA VAL A 23 19.10 7.93 0.79
C VAL A 23 18.42 9.12 1.49
N LEU A 24 17.10 9.07 1.67
CA LEU A 24 16.32 10.23 2.10
C LEU A 24 16.47 10.50 3.61
N SER A 25 16.69 9.45 4.41
CA SER A 25 16.82 9.58 5.87
C SER A 25 18.08 10.33 6.29
N ALA A 26 19.07 10.48 5.40
CA ALA A 26 20.27 11.27 5.66
C ALA A 26 19.98 12.77 5.82
N THR A 27 18.85 13.27 5.30
CA THR A 27 18.54 14.71 5.29
C THR A 27 17.22 15.06 5.97
N ARG A 28 16.23 14.14 5.99
CA ARG A 28 14.92 14.37 6.60
C ARG A 28 14.45 13.16 7.40
N ALA A 29 13.53 13.39 8.35
CA ALA A 29 12.77 12.31 8.94
C ALA A 29 11.91 11.64 7.85
N VAL A 30 12.00 10.32 7.74
CA VAL A 30 11.17 9.50 6.85
C VAL A 30 10.44 8.46 7.68
N HIS A 31 9.12 8.39 7.51
CA HIS A 31 8.25 7.42 8.16
C HIS A 31 7.61 6.54 7.10
N VAL A 32 7.68 5.22 7.25
CA VAL A 32 6.79 4.32 6.51
C VAL A 32 5.67 3.92 7.45
N LEU A 33 4.45 4.33 7.15
CA LEU A 33 3.29 4.00 7.98
C LEU A 33 2.54 2.79 7.41
N PRO A 34 2.24 1.77 8.22
CA PRO A 34 1.50 0.60 7.75
C PRO A 34 0.04 0.96 7.51
N ILE A 35 -0.53 0.44 6.43
CA ILE A 35 -1.95 0.58 6.07
C ILE A 35 -2.67 -0.78 6.15
N THR A 36 -2.61 -1.41 7.33
CA THR A 36 -2.94 -2.83 7.52
C THR A 36 -4.08 -3.10 8.51
N GLN A 37 -4.54 -2.08 9.25
CA GLN A 37 -5.43 -2.26 10.41
C GLN A 37 -6.90 -2.03 10.12
N HIS A 38 -7.25 -1.45 8.98
CA HIS A 38 -8.63 -1.10 8.63
C HIS A 38 -9.02 -1.62 7.24
N ASP A 39 -10.33 -1.73 7.03
CA ASP A 39 -10.99 -2.26 5.85
C ASP A 39 -11.75 -1.20 5.05
N SER A 40 -11.51 0.08 5.33
CA SER A 40 -11.92 1.22 4.49
C SER A 40 -10.76 2.19 4.27
N VAL A 41 -10.76 2.86 3.12
CA VAL A 41 -9.71 3.83 2.77
C VAL A 41 -9.76 5.04 3.71
N GLU A 42 -10.96 5.46 4.11
CA GLU A 42 -11.20 6.56 5.03
C GLU A 42 -10.59 6.29 6.41
N ALA A 43 -10.81 5.10 6.96
CA ALA A 43 -10.26 4.72 8.25
C ALA A 43 -8.72 4.57 8.20
N LEU A 44 -8.19 4.00 7.11
CA LEU A 44 -6.74 3.94 6.89
C LEU A 44 -6.12 5.34 6.82
N ALA A 45 -6.75 6.28 6.12
CA ALA A 45 -6.29 7.66 6.02
C ALA A 45 -6.38 8.40 7.37
N SER A 46 -7.46 8.19 8.13
CA SER A 46 -7.58 8.74 9.49
C SER A 46 -6.51 8.19 10.43
N GLN A 47 -6.17 6.90 10.32
CA GLN A 47 -5.06 6.29 11.07
C GLN A 47 -3.72 6.95 10.70
N VAL A 48 -3.47 7.16 9.40
CA VAL A 48 -2.27 7.87 8.93
C VAL A 48 -2.20 9.28 9.52
N LEU A 49 -3.30 10.04 9.48
CA LEU A 49 -3.37 11.40 10.01
C LEU A 49 -3.15 11.48 11.52
N ALA A 50 -3.61 10.47 12.27
CA ALA A 50 -3.40 10.37 13.72
C ALA A 50 -1.94 10.10 14.09
N ALA A 51 -1.21 9.36 13.26
CA ALA A 51 0.20 9.04 13.48
C ALA A 51 1.17 10.08 12.83
N ALA A 52 0.67 10.90 11.91
CA ALA A 52 1.48 11.85 11.15
C ALA A 52 1.87 13.09 11.97
N PRO A 53 3.05 13.71 11.71
CA PRO A 53 3.38 15.06 12.19
C PRO A 53 2.36 16.09 11.75
N GLU A 54 2.29 17.26 12.41
CA GLU A 54 1.32 18.31 12.08
C GLU A 54 1.32 18.69 10.59
N ARG A 55 2.52 18.84 10.00
CA ARG A 55 2.71 19.11 8.56
C ARG A 55 3.79 18.20 7.97
N PHE A 56 3.51 17.55 6.84
CA PHE A 56 4.37 16.52 6.24
C PHE A 56 4.26 16.49 4.71
N ALA A 57 5.27 15.91 4.04
CA ALA A 57 5.19 15.48 2.65
C ALA A 57 4.70 14.02 2.61
N LEU A 58 3.93 13.66 1.57
CA LEU A 58 3.28 12.36 1.48
C LEU A 58 3.60 11.68 0.15
N GLY A 59 4.03 10.42 0.20
CA GLY A 59 4.21 9.55 -0.96
C GLY A 59 3.40 8.26 -0.79
N GLY A 60 2.78 7.78 -1.87
CA GLY A 60 2.01 6.54 -1.84
C GLY A 60 2.17 5.72 -3.11
N LEU A 61 2.46 4.42 -2.97
CA LEU A 61 2.51 3.46 -4.08
C LEU A 61 1.20 2.68 -4.16
N SER A 62 0.60 2.56 -5.35
CA SER A 62 -0.58 1.71 -5.59
C SER A 62 -1.68 1.98 -4.56
N MET A 63 -2.11 1.00 -3.75
CA MET A 63 -3.03 1.19 -2.61
C MET A 63 -2.62 2.34 -1.68
N GLY A 64 -1.34 2.50 -1.37
CA GLY A 64 -0.85 3.62 -0.57
C GLY A 64 -1.07 4.97 -1.23
N GLY A 65 -1.08 5.03 -2.58
CA GLY A 65 -1.46 6.22 -3.33
C GLY A 65 -2.94 6.57 -3.20
N ILE A 66 -3.82 5.56 -3.17
CA ILE A 66 -5.26 5.73 -2.92
C ILE A 66 -5.49 6.28 -1.51
N VAL A 67 -4.84 5.68 -0.50
CA VAL A 67 -4.92 6.18 0.89
C VAL A 67 -4.34 7.59 0.97
N ALA A 68 -3.27 7.89 0.25
CA ALA A 68 -2.67 9.23 0.24
C ALA A 68 -3.61 10.31 -0.33
N MET A 69 -4.38 9.99 -1.39
CA MET A 69 -5.40 10.90 -1.92
C MET A 69 -6.50 11.16 -0.89
N GLU A 70 -6.92 10.13 -0.16
CA GLU A 70 -7.90 10.29 0.92
C GLU A 70 -7.35 11.11 2.11
N VAL A 71 -6.07 10.96 2.46
CA VAL A 71 -5.40 11.82 3.45
C VAL A 71 -5.48 13.30 3.05
N VAL A 72 -5.21 13.60 1.77
CA VAL A 72 -5.34 14.97 1.24
C VAL A 72 -6.79 15.44 1.27
N ARG A 73 -7.76 14.58 0.97
CA ARG A 73 -9.19 14.91 1.05
C ARG A 73 -9.61 15.26 2.48
N GLN A 74 -9.09 14.54 3.48
CA GLN A 74 -9.43 14.73 4.89
C GLN A 74 -8.71 15.93 5.53
N ALA A 75 -7.45 16.20 5.18
CA ALA A 75 -6.65 17.27 5.79
C ALA A 75 -5.63 17.89 4.83
N PRO A 76 -6.08 18.63 3.79
CA PRO A 76 -5.20 19.15 2.74
C PRO A 76 -4.13 20.10 3.27
N ASP A 77 -4.44 20.90 4.29
CA ASP A 77 -3.51 21.89 4.87
C ASP A 77 -2.29 21.25 5.56
N ARG A 78 -2.40 19.97 5.95
CA ARG A 78 -1.31 19.21 6.57
C ARG A 78 -0.31 18.66 5.55
N VAL A 79 -0.69 18.56 4.27
CA VAL A 79 0.14 17.95 3.22
C VAL A 79 0.92 19.02 2.46
N ALA A 80 2.23 19.11 2.71
CA ALA A 80 3.13 20.07 2.09
C ALA A 80 3.52 19.70 0.63
N GLY A 81 3.31 18.44 0.24
CA GLY A 81 3.57 17.94 -1.12
C GLY A 81 3.16 16.48 -1.24
N LEU A 82 2.70 16.08 -2.43
CA LEU A 82 2.18 14.74 -2.72
C LEU A 82 2.95 14.08 -3.87
N ALA A 83 3.33 12.82 -3.70
CA ALA A 83 3.88 11.96 -4.73
C ALA A 83 3.03 10.68 -4.87
N LEU A 84 2.42 10.50 -6.04
CA LEU A 84 1.62 9.31 -6.36
C LEU A 84 2.42 8.41 -7.30
N MET A 85 2.58 7.14 -6.93
CA MET A 85 3.37 6.16 -7.68
C MET A 85 2.47 5.01 -8.09
N ASP A 86 2.41 4.72 -9.39
CA ASP A 86 1.70 3.57 -9.97
C ASP A 86 0.33 3.28 -9.33
N THR A 87 -0.52 4.32 -9.30
CA THR A 87 -1.83 4.32 -8.63
C THR A 87 -2.86 4.98 -9.53
N ASN A 88 -4.14 4.78 -9.21
CA ASN A 88 -5.26 5.25 -10.02
C ASN A 88 -6.34 5.91 -9.14
N PRO A 89 -6.82 7.12 -9.47
CA PRO A 89 -7.82 7.84 -8.69
C PRO A 89 -9.24 7.32 -8.91
N LEU A 90 -9.48 6.47 -9.92
CA LEU A 90 -10.80 5.97 -10.22
C LEU A 90 -11.17 4.76 -9.33
N ALA A 91 -12.47 4.56 -9.18
CA ALA A 91 -13.01 3.32 -8.64
C ALA A 91 -12.45 2.11 -9.41
N GLU A 92 -12.26 0.99 -8.71
CA GLU A 92 -11.82 -0.23 -9.38
C GLU A 92 -12.82 -0.65 -10.46
N ALA A 93 -12.29 -1.08 -11.61
CA ALA A 93 -13.11 -1.64 -12.67
C ALA A 93 -13.89 -2.85 -12.14
N GLN A 94 -15.13 -3.04 -12.61
CA GLN A 94 -16.01 -4.11 -12.12
C GLN A 94 -15.34 -5.49 -12.17
N ALA A 95 -14.62 -5.79 -13.26
CA ALA A 95 -13.88 -7.04 -13.41
C ALA A 95 -12.83 -7.27 -12.30
N VAL A 96 -12.17 -6.21 -11.79
CA VAL A 96 -11.22 -6.31 -10.67
C VAL A 96 -11.97 -6.54 -9.36
N LYS A 97 -13.09 -5.85 -9.15
CA LYS A 97 -13.94 -6.04 -7.96
C LYS A 97 -14.46 -7.48 -7.86
N ASP A 98 -14.87 -8.05 -8.98
CA ASP A 98 -15.41 -9.43 -9.05
C ASP A 98 -14.35 -10.49 -8.69
N MET A 99 -13.06 -10.21 -8.92
CA MET A 99 -11.96 -11.12 -8.56
C MET A 99 -11.65 -11.13 -7.06
N ARG A 100 -12.01 -10.08 -6.31
CA ARG A 100 -11.67 -9.98 -4.88
C ARG A 100 -12.41 -11.01 -4.02
N GLY A 101 -13.67 -11.30 -4.33
CA GLY A 101 -14.47 -12.30 -3.59
C GLY A 101 -13.81 -13.69 -3.60
N PRO A 102 -13.52 -14.27 -4.78
CA PRO A 102 -12.80 -15.53 -4.90
C PRO A 102 -11.41 -15.53 -4.24
N GLN A 103 -10.66 -14.43 -4.36
CA GLN A 103 -9.35 -14.28 -3.71
C GLN A 103 -9.47 -14.30 -2.19
N ILE A 104 -10.38 -13.50 -1.61
CA ILE A 104 -10.67 -13.47 -0.18
C ILE A 104 -11.02 -14.88 0.32
N GLN A 105 -11.93 -15.57 -0.37
CA GLN A 105 -12.32 -16.92 0.01
C GLN A 105 -11.14 -17.91 -0.07
N ALA A 106 -10.28 -17.80 -1.07
CA ALA A 106 -9.08 -18.62 -1.16
C ALA A 106 -8.09 -18.34 -0.02
N VAL A 107 -7.86 -17.06 0.30
CA VAL A 107 -6.99 -16.63 1.40
C VAL A 107 -7.52 -17.11 2.76
N GLN A 108 -8.82 -16.98 3.00
CA GLN A 108 -9.47 -17.51 4.22
C GLN A 108 -9.33 -19.03 4.36
N ASN A 109 -9.20 -19.75 3.24
CA ASN A 109 -8.91 -21.19 3.20
C ASN A 109 -7.40 -21.52 3.20
N GLY A 110 -6.55 -20.59 3.67
CA GLY A 110 -5.11 -20.80 3.82
C GLY A 110 -4.30 -20.71 2.53
N LYS A 111 -4.88 -20.17 1.43
CA LYS A 111 -4.21 -20.09 0.12
C LYS A 111 -3.57 -18.73 -0.18
N LEU A 112 -3.13 -18.00 0.85
CA LEU A 112 -2.50 -16.68 0.67
C LEU A 112 -1.32 -16.72 -0.29
N GLN A 113 -0.37 -17.64 -0.08
CA GLN A 113 0.80 -17.76 -0.94
C GLN A 113 0.42 -17.96 -2.41
N ARG A 114 -0.55 -18.85 -2.67
CA ARG A 114 -1.05 -19.15 -4.01
C ARG A 114 -1.70 -17.93 -4.65
N VAL A 115 -2.56 -17.21 -3.93
CA VAL A 115 -3.19 -15.97 -4.42
C VAL A 115 -2.13 -14.92 -4.74
N MET A 116 -1.13 -14.74 -3.86
CA MET A 116 -0.03 -13.81 -4.13
C MET A 116 0.78 -14.20 -5.37
N GLN A 117 1.12 -15.48 -5.53
CA GLN A 117 1.96 -15.98 -6.63
C GLN A 117 1.23 -15.99 -7.98
N ASP A 118 -0.02 -16.43 -8.02
CA ASP A 118 -0.74 -16.71 -9.26
C ASP A 118 -1.57 -15.49 -9.73
N ASP A 119 -2.17 -14.75 -8.78
CA ASP A 119 -3.16 -13.73 -9.12
C ASP A 119 -2.59 -12.31 -9.06
N LEU A 120 -1.71 -12.01 -8.10
CA LEU A 120 -1.20 -10.63 -7.87
C LEU A 120 0.17 -10.39 -8.50
N LYS A 121 1.20 -11.15 -8.07
CA LYS A 121 2.61 -10.96 -8.47
C LYS A 121 2.87 -10.88 -9.98
N PRO A 122 2.17 -11.62 -10.86
CA PRO A 122 2.42 -11.53 -12.29
C PRO A 122 2.23 -10.11 -12.87
N ASN A 123 1.47 -9.26 -12.18
CA ASN A 123 1.11 -7.91 -12.62
C ASN A 123 1.98 -6.79 -12.03
N TYR A 124 2.98 -7.09 -11.17
CA TYR A 124 3.71 -6.05 -10.41
C TYR A 124 4.86 -5.39 -11.15
N THR A 125 5.49 -6.08 -12.10
CA THR A 125 6.75 -5.61 -12.68
C THR A 125 6.90 -6.04 -14.13
N ASN A 126 7.45 -5.16 -14.95
CA ASN A 126 8.00 -5.50 -16.26
C ASN A 126 9.23 -6.43 -16.13
N ASP A 127 9.64 -7.00 -17.26
CA ASP A 127 10.88 -7.77 -17.34
C ASP A 127 12.11 -6.90 -17.06
N GLY A 128 13.03 -7.43 -16.25
CA GLY A 128 14.24 -6.72 -15.86
C GLY A 128 15.14 -7.58 -14.96
N PRO A 129 16.42 -7.18 -14.80
CA PRO A 129 17.42 -7.98 -14.09
C PRO A 129 17.07 -8.25 -12.63
N ASN A 130 16.31 -7.35 -12.00
CA ASN A 130 15.93 -7.44 -10.58
C ASN A 130 14.53 -8.05 -10.37
N ARG A 131 13.83 -8.46 -11.44
CA ARG A 131 12.42 -8.88 -11.37
C ARG A 131 12.20 -9.97 -10.33
N ARG A 132 13.04 -11.00 -10.32
CA ARG A 132 12.90 -12.12 -9.38
C ARG A 132 13.06 -11.68 -7.93
N ALA A 133 14.12 -10.92 -7.62
CA ALA A 133 14.38 -10.43 -6.27
C ALA A 133 13.23 -9.53 -5.75
N ILE A 134 12.68 -8.67 -6.61
CA ILE A 134 11.54 -7.81 -6.26
C ILE A 134 10.29 -8.66 -5.97
N LEU A 135 9.98 -9.62 -6.84
CA LEU A 135 8.82 -10.49 -6.68
C LEU A 135 8.93 -11.41 -5.45
N ASP A 136 10.13 -11.86 -5.12
CA ASP A 136 10.39 -12.65 -3.91
C ASP A 136 10.20 -11.79 -2.66
N LEU A 137 10.73 -10.56 -2.63
CA LEU A 137 10.48 -9.61 -1.55
C LEU A 137 8.99 -9.28 -1.37
N CYS A 138 8.24 -9.09 -2.45
CA CYS A 138 6.79 -8.89 -2.39
C CYS A 138 6.05 -10.09 -1.77
N LEU A 139 6.51 -11.31 -2.03
CA LEU A 139 5.92 -12.50 -1.42
C LEU A 139 6.24 -12.58 0.07
N ASP A 140 7.49 -12.34 0.45
CA ASP A 140 7.93 -12.39 1.84
C ASP A 140 7.14 -11.37 2.69
N MET A 141 7.00 -10.13 2.21
CA MET A 141 6.13 -9.13 2.85
C MET A 141 4.70 -9.59 3.01
N ALA A 142 4.12 -10.17 1.96
CA ALA A 142 2.75 -10.62 2.00
C ALA A 142 2.53 -11.76 3.00
N MET A 143 3.48 -12.70 3.07
CA MET A 143 3.42 -13.82 4.01
C MET A 143 3.58 -13.38 5.46
N ASP A 144 4.45 -12.41 5.74
CA ASP A 144 4.63 -11.84 7.08
C ASP A 144 3.39 -11.04 7.54
N LEU A 145 2.71 -10.34 6.62
CA LEU A 145 1.48 -9.61 6.91
C LEU A 145 0.27 -10.53 7.16
N GLY A 146 0.19 -11.63 6.43
CA GLY A 146 -0.79 -12.68 6.66
C GLY A 146 -2.20 -12.42 6.08
N ALA A 147 -3.06 -13.42 6.26
CA ALA A 147 -4.37 -13.51 5.62
C ALA A 147 -5.33 -12.38 6.03
N ASP A 148 -5.33 -12.00 7.31
CA ASP A 148 -6.26 -11.00 7.82
C ASP A 148 -5.99 -9.61 7.22
N VAL A 149 -4.72 -9.28 6.98
CA VAL A 149 -4.33 -8.04 6.31
C VAL A 149 -4.81 -8.04 4.86
N PHE A 150 -4.63 -9.15 4.14
CA PHE A 150 -5.13 -9.29 2.77
C PHE A 150 -6.63 -9.04 2.68
N VAL A 151 -7.41 -9.62 3.60
CA VAL A 151 -8.88 -9.48 3.64
C VAL A 151 -9.27 -8.03 3.90
N ARG A 152 -8.71 -7.39 4.93
CA ARG A 152 -8.99 -5.98 5.24
C ARG A 152 -8.64 -5.06 4.07
N GLN A 153 -7.44 -5.19 3.51
CA GLN A 153 -7.02 -4.38 2.37
C GLN A 153 -7.90 -4.62 1.16
N SER A 154 -8.33 -5.87 0.92
CA SER A 154 -9.24 -6.17 -0.18
C SER A 154 -10.59 -5.49 -0.01
N HIS A 155 -11.17 -5.51 1.18
CA HIS A 155 -12.41 -4.79 1.47
C HIS A 155 -12.25 -3.28 1.27
N ALA A 156 -11.15 -2.68 1.76
CA ALA A 156 -10.89 -1.25 1.60
C ALA A 156 -10.87 -0.82 0.13
N LEU A 157 -10.27 -1.66 -0.72
CA LEU A 157 -10.16 -1.38 -2.15
C LEU A 157 -11.50 -1.57 -2.90
N MET A 158 -12.40 -2.42 -2.40
CA MET A 158 -13.73 -2.64 -3.00
C MET A 158 -14.68 -1.46 -2.80
N THR A 159 -14.63 -0.83 -1.62
CA THR A 159 -15.65 0.11 -1.13
C THR A 159 -15.29 1.58 -1.34
N ARG A 160 -14.13 1.87 -1.94
CA ARG A 160 -13.72 3.22 -2.30
C ARG A 160 -14.37 3.74 -3.60
#